data_AF-A0A506V7M0-F1
#
_entry.id   AF-A0A506V7M0-F1
#
_cell.length_a   1.000
_cell.length_b   1.000
_cell.length_c   1.000
_cell.angle_alpha   90.00
_cell.angle_beta   90.00
_cell.angle_gamma   90.00
#
_symmetry.space_group_name_H-M   'P 1'
#
loop_
_entity.id
_entity.type
_entity.pdbx_description
1 polymer ?
#
loop_
_entity_poly.entity_id
_entity_poly.type
_entity_poly.pdbx_seq_one_letter_code
_entity_poly.pdbx_strand_id
1 'polypeptide(L)'
;MSRFRKVLLFPLLFLFTPLSHAVVAGGIVSIQHTWPAGSAFNKLTFFQQVNNDGGPNSHYYWANQFYFKQGDGGYIGLQNRSNGVHAFNFSIWKAKGWKSSTCQYFDHEGSGVQCQIVVPWKTGHVYQLDVTKSGNLVTGVVTDMMDGTATTVGVIEVPDSFGKLYSSSGFVEEYSQGNGQLTSCYAMGAQSSTFMNPTGDDRVKAKQSSSTYGNCNDAYVVQAACNNNACSNTINNLGSIASPNAPKVSIVNGSELQQQTISAALSKVNLVAIRSQDGVWSPRIYFPQPAALKWKSIFIDHRASYDSSVYVNGGVTRVSKGQQLMYMSDGSRWKLIEQ
;
A
#
# COMPACT_ATOMS: atom_id res chain seq x y z
N MET A 1 -29.98 28.49 59.21
CA MET A 1 -30.83 27.96 58.13
C MET A 1 -30.05 28.04 56.81
N SER A 2 -29.52 26.91 56.36
CA SER A 2 -28.55 26.78 55.27
C SER A 2 -29.25 26.68 53.90
N ARG A 3 -28.82 27.47 52.91
CA ARG A 3 -29.29 27.45 51.52
C ARG A 3 -28.53 26.37 50.73
N PHE A 4 -29.24 25.37 50.25
CA PHE A 4 -28.74 24.42 49.24
C PHE A 4 -28.62 25.09 47.87
N ARG A 5 -27.42 25.07 47.27
CA ARG A 5 -27.22 25.30 45.83
C ARG A 5 -27.16 23.95 45.13
N LYS A 6 -28.16 23.63 44.29
CA LYS A 6 -28.13 22.50 43.37
C LYS A 6 -27.12 22.79 42.25
N VAL A 7 -26.07 21.98 42.15
CA VAL A 7 -25.18 21.94 40.98
C VAL A 7 -25.76 20.91 40.02
N LEU A 8 -26.18 21.35 38.83
CA LEU A 8 -26.55 20.48 37.72
C LEU A 8 -25.25 19.87 37.15
N LEU A 9 -25.06 18.56 37.28
CA LEU A 9 -24.08 17.82 36.48
C LEU A 9 -24.71 17.51 35.11
N PHE A 10 -24.20 18.13 34.05
CA PHE A 10 -24.43 17.67 32.68
C PHE A 10 -23.56 16.43 32.43
N PRO A 11 -24.13 15.29 31.98
CA PRO A 11 -23.32 14.16 31.57
C PRO A 11 -22.63 14.52 30.25
N LEU A 12 -21.30 14.62 30.29
CA LEU A 12 -20.47 14.77 29.11
C LEU A 12 -20.56 13.47 28.31
N LEU A 13 -21.48 13.39 27.34
CA LEU A 13 -21.47 12.33 26.34
C LEU A 13 -20.17 12.51 25.53
N PHE A 14 -19.17 11.67 25.83
CA PHE A 14 -18.06 11.44 24.93
C PHE A 14 -18.62 10.77 23.66
N LEU A 15 -18.97 11.61 22.68
CA LEU A 15 -19.10 11.17 21.30
C LEU A 15 -17.71 10.71 20.86
N PHE A 16 -17.45 9.41 20.96
CA PHE A 16 -16.38 8.77 20.22
C PHE A 16 -16.72 8.91 18.73
N THR A 17 -16.24 10.00 18.12
CA THR A 17 -16.29 10.15 16.67
C THR A 17 -15.41 9.06 16.08
N PRO A 18 -15.90 8.26 15.12
CA PRO A 18 -15.04 7.34 14.40
C PRO A 18 -13.98 8.19 13.70
N LEU A 19 -12.71 7.95 14.05
CA LEU A 19 -11.61 8.58 13.34
C LEU A 19 -11.77 8.24 11.85
N SER A 20 -11.68 9.23 10.97
CA SER A 20 -11.45 8.97 9.56
C SER A 20 -9.94 8.99 9.39
N HIS A 21 -9.36 7.82 9.12
CA HIS A 21 -7.94 7.54 9.31
C HIS A 21 -7.15 7.86 8.04
N ALA A 22 -5.87 8.17 8.21
CA ALA A 22 -4.90 8.03 7.14
C ALA A 22 -4.96 6.61 6.55
N VAL A 23 -4.66 6.47 5.26
CA VAL A 23 -4.90 5.23 4.54
C VAL A 23 -3.74 4.27 4.78
N VAL A 24 -4.04 3.11 5.34
CA VAL A 24 -3.19 1.93 5.18
C VAL A 24 -3.50 1.36 3.81
N ALA A 25 -2.59 1.51 2.86
CA ALA A 25 -2.76 0.91 1.54
C ALA A 25 -2.83 -0.61 1.66
N GLY A 26 -1.88 -1.19 2.41
CA GLY A 26 -1.77 -2.63 2.64
C GLY A 26 -1.43 -3.36 1.34
N GLY A 27 -1.90 -4.60 1.22
CA GLY A 27 -1.77 -5.37 -0.01
C GLY A 27 -2.39 -4.68 -1.23
N ILE A 28 -1.62 -4.59 -2.32
CA ILE A 28 -2.01 -3.85 -3.55
C ILE A 28 -2.09 -4.78 -4.75
N VAL A 29 -1.11 -5.68 -4.91
CA VAL A 29 -1.04 -6.60 -6.05
C VAL A 29 -0.88 -8.02 -5.54
N SER A 30 -1.67 -8.94 -6.07
CA SER A 30 -1.52 -10.37 -5.84
C SER A 30 -1.08 -11.05 -7.13
N ILE A 31 -0.16 -12.01 -6.99
CA ILE A 31 0.34 -12.83 -8.10
C ILE A 31 0.09 -14.28 -7.71
N GLN A 32 -0.83 -14.94 -8.41
CA GLN A 32 -1.13 -16.34 -8.15
C GLN A 32 -0.22 -17.23 -8.98
N HIS A 33 0.35 -18.26 -8.36
CA HIS A 33 1.14 -19.27 -9.06
C HIS A 33 0.32 -20.55 -9.21
N THR A 34 0.27 -21.07 -10.44
CA THR A 34 -0.37 -22.35 -10.76
C THR A 34 0.70 -23.37 -11.07
N TRP A 35 0.84 -24.35 -10.19
CA TRP A 35 1.75 -25.49 -10.32
C TRP A 35 1.03 -26.70 -10.95
N PRO A 36 1.75 -27.62 -11.62
CA PRO A 36 1.20 -28.90 -12.03
C PRO A 36 0.60 -29.67 -10.84
N ALA A 37 -0.50 -30.40 -11.08
CA ALA A 37 -1.16 -31.17 -10.03
C ALA A 37 -0.21 -32.15 -9.33
N GLY A 38 -0.31 -32.24 -7.99
CA GLY A 38 0.53 -33.13 -7.18
C GLY A 38 1.95 -32.64 -6.89
N SER A 39 2.35 -31.49 -7.44
CA SER A 39 3.68 -30.89 -7.23
C SER A 39 4.08 -30.80 -5.75
N ALA A 40 5.36 -31.10 -5.50
CA ALA A 40 5.98 -31.02 -4.19
C ALA A 40 7.50 -30.90 -4.36
N PHE A 41 8.09 -29.90 -3.73
CA PHE A 41 9.46 -29.47 -3.97
C PHE A 41 10.27 -29.40 -2.67
N ASN A 42 11.58 -29.60 -2.78
CA ASN A 42 12.51 -29.25 -1.73
C ASN A 42 13.00 -27.82 -1.89
N LYS A 43 12.94 -27.26 -3.11
CA LYS A 43 13.35 -25.89 -3.40
C LYS A 43 12.27 -25.17 -4.21
N LEU A 44 11.97 -23.93 -3.82
CA LEU A 44 11.30 -22.95 -4.66
C LEU A 44 12.28 -21.82 -4.98
N THR A 45 12.34 -21.45 -6.25
CA THR A 45 13.19 -20.38 -6.77
C THR A 45 12.29 -19.31 -7.38
N PHE A 46 12.37 -18.09 -6.87
CA PHE A 46 11.65 -16.92 -7.39
C PHE A 46 12.62 -15.98 -8.06
N PHE A 47 12.13 -15.19 -9.02
CA PHE A 47 12.92 -14.17 -9.68
C PHE A 47 12.10 -12.88 -9.75
N GLN A 48 12.67 -11.78 -9.27
CA GLN A 48 12.00 -10.48 -9.35
C GLN A 48 12.98 -9.34 -9.63
N GLN A 49 12.45 -8.29 -10.26
CA GLN A 49 13.14 -7.05 -10.56
C GLN A 49 12.27 -5.89 -10.09
N VAL A 50 12.84 -4.99 -9.28
CA VAL A 50 12.18 -3.73 -8.88
C VAL A 50 12.81 -2.63 -9.70
N ASN A 51 12.06 -2.05 -10.64
CA ASN A 51 12.55 -1.01 -11.55
C ASN A 51 12.42 0.40 -10.94
N ASN A 52 11.40 0.61 -10.11
CA ASN A 52 11.22 1.80 -9.29
C ASN A 52 10.65 1.36 -7.94
N ASP A 53 11.24 1.81 -6.84
CA ASP A 53 10.95 1.34 -5.48
C ASP A 53 10.03 2.28 -4.69
N GLY A 54 9.45 3.30 -5.32
CA GLY A 54 8.63 4.31 -4.65
C GLY A 54 9.43 5.48 -4.05
N GLY A 55 10.76 5.42 -4.08
CA GLY A 55 11.62 6.46 -3.53
C GLY A 55 11.69 6.48 -1.99
N PRO A 56 12.36 7.49 -1.41
CA PRO A 56 12.77 7.50 -0.01
C PRO A 56 11.63 7.63 1.00
N ASN A 57 10.41 7.99 0.57
CA ASN A 57 9.27 8.16 1.47
C ASN A 57 8.32 6.95 1.47
N SER A 58 8.63 5.90 0.72
CA SER A 58 7.75 4.75 0.53
C SER A 58 8.13 3.55 1.39
N HIS A 59 7.13 2.76 1.76
CA HIS A 59 7.30 1.50 2.48
C HIS A 59 6.73 0.37 1.64
N TYR A 60 7.52 -0.17 0.72
CA TYR A 60 7.08 -1.25 -0.18
C TYR A 60 7.71 -2.59 0.18
N TYR A 61 6.91 -3.65 0.09
CA TYR A 61 7.37 -5.02 0.18
C TYR A 61 6.99 -5.80 -1.08
N TRP A 62 7.99 -6.31 -1.80
CA TRP A 62 7.83 -7.21 -2.95
C TRP A 62 8.16 -8.63 -2.50
N ALA A 63 7.12 -9.40 -2.22
CA ALA A 63 7.23 -10.64 -1.48
C ALA A 63 6.75 -11.85 -2.28
N ASN A 64 7.38 -12.99 -2.02
CA ASN A 64 6.97 -14.30 -2.53
C ASN A 64 6.58 -15.18 -1.34
N GLN A 65 5.31 -15.54 -1.26
CA GLN A 65 4.82 -16.50 -0.28
C GLN A 65 5.01 -17.93 -0.77
N PHE A 66 5.23 -18.84 0.17
CA PHE A 66 5.33 -20.28 -0.06
C PHE A 66 4.62 -21.05 1.06
N TYR A 67 4.21 -22.28 0.78
CA TYR A 67 3.48 -23.12 1.74
C TYR A 67 4.01 -24.55 1.78
N PHE A 68 4.01 -25.14 2.98
CA PHE A 68 4.40 -26.53 3.22
C PHE A 68 3.18 -27.46 3.21
N LYS A 69 3.32 -28.68 2.68
CA LYS A 69 2.30 -29.72 2.90
C LYS A 69 2.21 -30.01 4.39
N GLN A 70 0.99 -30.08 4.94
CA GLN A 70 0.75 -30.35 6.37
C GLN A 70 1.45 -29.34 7.30
N GLY A 71 1.67 -28.12 6.81
CA GLY A 71 2.29 -27.04 7.56
C GLY A 71 1.73 -25.69 7.16
N ASP A 72 2.28 -24.65 7.77
CA ASP A 72 1.93 -23.26 7.46
C ASP A 72 2.74 -22.75 6.27
N GLY A 73 2.71 -21.44 6.03
CA GLY A 73 3.53 -20.80 5.01
C GLY A 73 4.68 -19.97 5.55
N GLY A 74 5.27 -19.23 4.64
CA GLY A 74 6.22 -18.17 4.90
C GLY A 74 6.34 -17.25 3.70
N TYR A 75 7.23 -16.28 3.78
CA TYR A 75 7.55 -15.40 2.67
C TYR A 75 9.03 -15.06 2.63
N ILE A 76 9.52 -14.75 1.43
CA ILE A 76 10.83 -14.13 1.20
C ILE A 76 10.66 -12.95 0.22
N GLY A 77 11.37 -11.85 0.43
CA GLY A 77 11.24 -10.70 -0.45
C GLY A 77 12.19 -9.55 -0.19
N LEU A 78 12.00 -8.48 -0.97
CA LEU A 78 12.75 -7.24 -0.93
C LEU A 78 11.89 -6.13 -0.35
N GLN A 79 12.45 -5.31 0.54
CA GLN A 79 11.78 -4.17 1.16
C GLN A 79 12.49 -2.86 0.84
N ASN A 80 11.70 -1.83 0.54
CA ASN A 80 12.03 -0.42 0.80
C ASN A 80 11.37 -0.05 2.13
N ARG A 81 12.16 0.43 3.10
CA ARG A 81 11.74 0.77 4.46
C ARG A 81 11.73 2.28 4.73
N SER A 82 11.64 3.09 3.68
CA SER A 82 11.86 4.54 3.68
C SER A 82 13.30 4.95 4.02
N ASN A 83 13.59 6.24 3.89
CA ASN A 83 14.89 6.88 4.16
C ASN A 83 16.08 6.22 3.42
N GLY A 84 15.81 5.61 2.27
CA GLY A 84 16.82 4.88 1.50
C GLY A 84 17.29 3.57 2.17
N VAL A 85 16.53 3.06 3.14
CA VAL A 85 16.83 1.80 3.82
C VAL A 85 16.18 0.66 3.06
N HIS A 86 17.04 -0.21 2.52
CA HIS A 86 16.66 -1.41 1.80
C HIS A 86 16.96 -2.64 2.64
N ALA A 87 16.12 -3.67 2.54
CA ALA A 87 16.31 -4.92 3.29
C ALA A 87 15.80 -6.14 2.54
N PHE A 88 16.34 -7.29 2.88
CA PHE A 88 15.71 -8.59 2.62
C PHE A 88 14.98 -9.05 3.88
N ASN A 89 13.81 -9.67 3.67
CA ASN A 89 12.99 -10.22 4.74
C ASN A 89 12.63 -11.67 4.40
N PHE A 90 12.71 -12.56 5.39
CA PHE A 90 12.38 -13.97 5.27
C PHE A 90 11.69 -14.44 6.56
N SER A 91 10.44 -14.86 6.47
CA SER A 91 9.67 -15.29 7.65
C SER A 91 8.91 -16.58 7.40
N ILE A 92 8.71 -17.36 8.45
CA ILE A 92 7.87 -18.57 8.43
C ILE A 92 6.98 -18.58 9.67
N TRP A 93 5.68 -18.74 9.46
CA TRP A 93 4.70 -18.91 10.53
C TRP A 93 4.85 -20.29 11.19
N LYS A 94 4.60 -20.34 12.50
CA LYS A 94 4.67 -21.55 13.35
C LYS A 94 6.02 -22.29 13.28
N ALA A 95 7.09 -21.59 12.92
CA ALA A 95 8.44 -22.11 13.04
C ALA A 95 8.81 -22.32 14.52
N LYS A 96 9.62 -23.35 14.81
CA LYS A 96 10.02 -23.73 16.17
C LYS A 96 11.34 -23.12 16.62
N GLY A 97 12.18 -22.65 15.69
CA GLY A 97 13.45 -21.99 16.01
C GLY A 97 14.20 -21.53 14.76
N TRP A 98 15.48 -21.19 14.91
CA TRP A 98 16.36 -20.77 13.82
C TRP A 98 17.83 -21.03 14.15
N LYS A 99 18.70 -20.89 13.14
CA LYS A 99 20.16 -20.99 13.29
C LYS A 99 20.88 -19.66 13.01
N SER A 100 20.28 -18.74 12.28
CA SER A 100 20.92 -17.47 11.90
C SER A 100 20.68 -16.36 12.93
N SER A 101 21.70 -15.58 13.27
CA SER A 101 21.61 -14.47 14.23
C SER A 101 20.73 -13.30 13.78
N THR A 102 20.40 -13.24 12.49
CA THR A 102 19.51 -12.24 11.88
C THR A 102 18.03 -12.49 12.17
N CYS A 103 17.71 -13.59 12.87
CA CYS A 103 16.36 -14.04 13.11
C CYS A 103 15.88 -13.80 14.54
N GLN A 104 14.58 -13.62 14.68
CA GLN A 104 13.85 -13.47 15.94
C GLN A 104 12.41 -13.95 15.78
N TYR A 105 11.73 -14.21 16.90
CA TYR A 105 10.29 -14.49 16.88
C TYR A 105 9.48 -13.22 16.53
N PHE A 106 8.31 -13.41 15.94
CA PHE A 106 7.26 -12.39 15.82
C PHE A 106 5.92 -12.96 16.31
N ASP A 107 5.01 -12.10 16.78
CA ASP A 107 3.70 -12.48 17.35
C ASP A 107 2.50 -11.60 16.94
N HIS A 108 2.73 -10.48 16.24
CA HIS A 108 1.67 -9.50 15.93
C HIS A 108 0.66 -9.96 14.85
N GLU A 109 1.04 -10.85 13.93
CA GLU A 109 0.18 -11.35 12.83
C GLU A 109 0.18 -12.88 12.80
N GLY A 110 -0.04 -13.47 13.98
CA GLY A 110 0.29 -14.86 14.28
C GLY A 110 1.73 -14.99 14.78
N SER A 111 2.13 -16.22 15.13
CA SER A 111 3.45 -16.49 15.68
C SER A 111 4.35 -17.21 14.68
N GLY A 112 5.64 -16.86 14.68
CA GLY A 112 6.61 -17.48 13.79
C GLY A 112 8.01 -16.89 13.99
N VAL A 113 8.89 -17.14 13.02
CA VAL A 113 10.26 -16.62 13.00
C VAL A 113 10.42 -15.72 11.79
N GLN A 114 11.01 -14.54 12.00
CA GLN A 114 11.42 -13.62 10.93
C GLN A 114 12.93 -13.41 10.98
N CYS A 115 13.54 -13.34 9.81
CA CYS A 115 14.94 -13.03 9.59
C CYS A 115 15.04 -11.81 8.68
N GLN A 116 15.84 -10.82 9.07
CA GLN A 116 15.93 -9.57 8.33
C GLN A 116 17.37 -9.11 8.20
N ILE A 117 17.76 -8.66 7.01
CA ILE A 117 19.09 -8.11 6.75
C ILE A 117 18.93 -6.80 5.99
N VAL A 118 19.47 -5.72 6.54
CA VAL A 118 19.59 -4.43 5.85
C VAL A 118 20.69 -4.56 4.82
N VAL A 119 20.35 -4.35 3.55
CA VAL A 119 21.26 -4.46 2.41
C VAL A 119 20.88 -3.39 1.39
N PRO A 120 21.86 -2.68 0.80
CA PRO A 120 21.58 -1.69 -0.24
C PRO A 120 21.34 -2.38 -1.58
N TRP A 121 20.27 -3.17 -1.69
CA TRP A 121 19.88 -3.78 -2.97
C TRP A 121 19.53 -2.67 -3.98
N LYS A 122 19.73 -2.94 -5.26
CA LYS A 122 19.70 -1.94 -6.34
C LYS A 122 18.46 -2.11 -7.19
N THR A 123 17.77 -1.01 -7.49
CA THR A 123 16.71 -1.01 -8.50
C THR A 123 17.27 -1.36 -9.89
N GLY A 124 16.46 -2.00 -10.72
CA GLY A 124 16.84 -2.46 -12.06
C GLY A 124 17.63 -3.77 -12.08
N HIS A 125 18.11 -4.26 -10.92
CA HIS A 125 18.74 -5.57 -10.82
C HIS A 125 17.71 -6.69 -10.74
N VAL A 126 18.05 -7.85 -11.31
CA VAL A 126 17.28 -9.08 -11.14
C VAL A 126 17.80 -9.81 -9.92
N TYR A 127 16.89 -10.14 -9.00
CA TYR A 127 17.19 -10.94 -7.82
C TYR A 127 16.60 -12.33 -7.97
N GLN A 128 17.40 -13.35 -7.70
CA GLN A 128 16.96 -14.73 -7.48
C GLN A 128 16.76 -14.96 -5.99
N LEU A 129 15.60 -15.48 -5.59
CA LEU A 129 15.25 -15.75 -4.21
C LEU A 129 14.99 -17.26 -4.05
N ASP A 130 15.90 -17.95 -3.37
CA ASP A 130 15.83 -19.39 -3.14
C ASP A 130 15.27 -19.68 -1.75
N VAL A 131 14.25 -20.54 -1.68
CA VAL A 131 13.74 -21.14 -0.45
C VAL A 131 13.96 -22.63 -0.52
N THR A 132 14.94 -23.12 0.25
CA THR A 132 15.34 -24.54 0.24
C THR A 132 15.04 -25.20 1.57
N LYS A 133 14.33 -26.32 1.55
CA LYS A 133 14.05 -27.17 2.70
C LYS A 133 14.96 -28.40 2.69
N SER A 134 15.70 -28.61 3.79
CA SER A 134 16.51 -29.80 4.05
C SER A 134 16.20 -30.34 5.43
N GLY A 135 15.57 -31.52 5.51
CA GLY A 135 15.01 -32.00 6.77
C GLY A 135 14.01 -30.99 7.34
N ASN A 136 14.23 -30.53 8.57
CA ASN A 136 13.41 -29.52 9.24
C ASN A 136 13.96 -28.08 9.11
N LEU A 137 15.07 -27.88 8.41
CA LEU A 137 15.67 -26.57 8.18
C LEU A 137 15.22 -26.00 6.83
N VAL A 138 14.85 -24.72 6.85
CA VAL A 138 14.45 -23.95 5.66
C VAL A 138 15.39 -22.76 5.54
N THR A 139 16.10 -22.68 4.42
CA THR A 139 17.09 -21.63 4.15
C THR A 139 16.55 -20.68 3.09
N GLY A 140 16.56 -19.38 3.41
CA GLY A 140 16.27 -18.29 2.47
C GLY A 140 17.56 -17.64 1.99
N VAL A 141 17.79 -17.62 0.68
CA VAL A 141 18.94 -16.95 0.05
C VAL A 141 18.45 -15.97 -1.01
N VAL A 142 19.04 -14.79 -1.06
CA VAL A 142 18.79 -13.81 -2.13
C VAL A 142 20.11 -13.56 -2.87
N THR A 143 20.11 -13.75 -4.18
CA THR A 143 21.25 -13.55 -5.05
C THR A 143 20.99 -12.41 -6.02
N ASP A 144 21.85 -11.40 -6.03
CA ASP A 144 21.88 -10.39 -7.07
C ASP A 144 22.47 -11.01 -8.34
N MET A 145 21.67 -11.16 -9.38
CA MET A 145 22.10 -11.85 -10.61
C MET A 145 23.04 -11.00 -11.47
N MET A 146 23.17 -9.70 -11.18
CA MET A 146 24.03 -8.80 -11.97
C MET A 146 25.49 -8.83 -11.50
N ASP A 147 25.73 -8.98 -10.20
CA ASP A 147 27.08 -9.05 -9.64
C ASP A 147 27.41 -10.39 -8.94
N GLY A 148 26.44 -11.30 -8.84
CA GLY A 148 26.60 -12.64 -8.28
C GLY A 148 26.60 -12.68 -6.75
N THR A 149 26.35 -11.56 -6.07
CA THR A 149 26.35 -11.50 -4.60
C THR A 149 25.20 -12.31 -4.03
N ALA A 150 25.52 -13.39 -3.32
CA ALA A 150 24.55 -14.23 -2.62
C ALA A 150 24.52 -13.89 -1.12
N THR A 151 23.33 -13.62 -0.59
CA THR A 151 23.09 -13.30 0.82
C THR A 151 22.14 -14.34 1.43
N THR A 152 22.62 -15.11 2.41
CA THR A 152 21.73 -15.94 3.23
C THR A 152 20.97 -15.05 4.20
N VAL A 153 19.66 -14.87 3.98
CA VAL A 153 18.80 -14.04 4.84
C VAL A 153 18.59 -14.71 6.19
N GLY A 154 18.38 -16.02 6.19
CA GLY A 154 18.27 -16.81 7.41
C GLY A 154 18.04 -18.31 7.18
N VAL A 155 18.28 -19.08 8.23
CA VAL A 155 17.98 -20.50 8.33
C VAL A 155 16.98 -20.70 9.48
N ILE A 156 15.75 -21.06 9.14
CA ILE A 156 14.63 -21.22 10.06
C ILE A 156 14.33 -22.72 10.25
N GLU A 157 14.07 -23.13 11.48
CA GLU A 157 13.71 -24.50 11.84
C GLU A 157 12.19 -24.61 11.99
N VAL A 158 11.57 -25.47 11.17
CA VAL A 158 10.12 -25.73 11.16
C VAL A 158 9.79 -27.06 11.85
N PRO A 159 8.55 -27.28 12.33
CA PRO A 159 8.12 -28.57 12.86
C PRO A 159 8.36 -29.72 11.87
N ASP A 160 8.63 -30.92 12.38
CA ASP A 160 8.95 -32.08 11.52
C ASP A 160 7.73 -32.56 10.72
N SER A 161 6.52 -32.15 11.12
CA SER A 161 5.28 -32.35 10.37
C SER A 161 5.18 -31.50 9.10
N PHE A 162 5.97 -30.42 8.99
CA PHE A 162 5.97 -29.60 7.78
C PHE A 162 6.66 -30.38 6.66
N GLY A 163 5.87 -30.84 5.71
CA GLY A 163 6.30 -31.57 4.53
C GLY A 163 6.95 -30.68 3.47
N LYS A 164 7.02 -31.17 2.23
CA LYS A 164 7.59 -30.45 1.09
C LYS A 164 6.85 -29.13 0.79
N LEU A 165 7.55 -28.20 0.16
CA LEU A 165 6.95 -27.00 -0.43
C LEU A 165 5.99 -27.42 -1.55
N TYR A 166 4.79 -26.86 -1.64
CA TYR A 166 3.80 -27.31 -2.64
C TYR A 166 3.01 -26.21 -3.33
N SER A 167 2.96 -25.02 -2.73
CA SER A 167 2.22 -23.88 -3.25
C SER A 167 3.00 -22.60 -2.98
N SER A 168 2.69 -21.57 -3.74
CA SER A 168 3.33 -20.26 -3.63
C SER A 168 2.45 -19.19 -4.26
N SER A 169 2.71 -17.93 -3.91
CA SER A 169 2.16 -16.75 -4.56
C SER A 169 3.16 -15.60 -4.44
N GLY A 170 2.92 -14.50 -5.14
CA GLY A 170 3.59 -13.23 -4.92
C GLY A 170 2.61 -12.17 -4.44
N PHE A 171 3.12 -11.14 -3.78
CA PHE A 171 2.35 -9.93 -3.53
C PHE A 171 3.23 -8.69 -3.45
N VAL A 172 2.62 -7.54 -3.72
CA VAL A 172 3.20 -6.23 -3.46
C VAL A 172 2.29 -5.51 -2.48
N GLU A 173 2.89 -4.96 -1.43
CA GLU A 173 2.21 -4.20 -0.39
C GLU A 173 2.93 -2.89 -0.13
N GLU A 174 2.14 -1.84 0.13
CA GLU A 174 2.62 -0.62 0.75
C GLU A 174 2.17 -0.65 2.22
N TYR A 175 3.14 -0.80 3.12
CA TYR A 175 2.90 -1.10 4.54
C TYR A 175 3.07 0.11 5.45
N SER A 176 2.95 1.33 4.91
CA SER A 176 2.95 2.54 5.74
C SER A 176 1.82 2.50 6.75
N GLN A 177 2.18 2.57 8.04
CA GLN A 177 1.25 2.43 9.16
C GLN A 177 1.58 3.39 10.31
N GLY A 178 0.64 3.53 11.26
CA GLY A 178 0.74 4.47 12.38
C GLY A 178 0.97 5.91 11.90
N ASN A 179 2.01 6.56 12.42
CA ASN A 179 2.38 7.93 12.03
C ASN A 179 2.90 8.05 10.59
N GLY A 180 3.23 6.93 9.93
CA GLY A 180 3.66 6.89 8.54
C GLY A 180 2.53 6.68 7.54
N GLN A 181 1.28 6.45 7.99
CA GLN A 181 0.15 6.19 7.10
C GLN A 181 0.02 7.23 5.98
N LEU A 182 -0.39 6.76 4.80
CA LEU A 182 -0.51 7.61 3.64
C LEU A 182 -1.68 8.58 3.80
N THR A 183 -1.47 9.79 3.28
CA THR A 183 -2.50 10.83 3.22
C THR A 183 -3.67 10.43 2.33
N SER A 184 -3.39 9.69 1.26
CA SER A 184 -4.38 9.04 0.39
C SER A 184 -3.71 7.97 -0.46
N CYS A 185 -4.50 7.16 -1.17
CA CYS A 185 -3.98 6.23 -2.17
C CYS A 185 -3.19 6.90 -3.30
N TYR A 186 -3.42 8.18 -3.54
CA TYR A 186 -2.73 8.96 -4.57
C TYR A 186 -1.37 9.52 -4.09
N ALA A 187 -1.04 9.33 -2.81
CA ALA A 187 0.25 9.69 -2.23
C ALA A 187 1.23 8.51 -2.15
N MET A 188 0.80 7.32 -2.56
CA MET A 188 1.70 6.17 -2.74
C MET A 188 2.83 6.57 -3.69
N GLY A 189 4.09 6.32 -3.31
CA GLY A 189 5.21 6.56 -4.21
C GLY A 189 5.09 5.71 -5.47
N ALA A 190 5.43 6.29 -6.62
CA ALA A 190 5.34 5.56 -7.87
C ALA A 190 6.33 4.39 -7.85
N GLN A 191 5.87 3.16 -8.10
CA GLN A 191 6.73 1.97 -8.13
C GLN A 191 6.46 1.15 -9.39
N SER A 192 7.44 0.35 -9.78
CA SER A 192 7.26 -0.65 -10.82
C SER A 192 8.12 -1.89 -10.56
N SER A 193 7.54 -3.07 -10.75
CA SER A 193 8.23 -4.32 -10.53
C SER A 193 7.75 -5.42 -11.48
N THR A 194 8.61 -6.42 -11.65
CA THR A 194 8.36 -7.61 -12.46
C THR A 194 8.70 -8.84 -11.66
N PHE A 195 7.77 -9.78 -11.58
CA PHE A 195 7.94 -11.12 -11.02
C PHE A 195 7.93 -12.10 -12.18
N MET A 196 9.04 -12.79 -12.41
CA MET A 196 9.10 -13.84 -13.41
C MET A 196 8.56 -15.15 -12.83
N ASN A 197 8.16 -16.08 -13.70
CA ASN A 197 7.62 -17.35 -13.26
C ASN A 197 8.62 -18.10 -12.36
N PRO A 198 8.20 -18.55 -11.16
CA PRO A 198 9.06 -19.31 -10.29
C PRO A 198 9.27 -20.74 -10.80
N THR A 199 10.31 -21.37 -10.28
CA THR A 199 10.61 -22.78 -10.52
C THR A 199 10.64 -23.58 -9.22
N GLY A 200 10.18 -24.84 -9.31
CA GLY A 200 10.28 -25.84 -8.26
C GLY A 200 11.38 -26.84 -8.60
N ASP A 201 12.27 -27.09 -7.65
CA ASP A 201 13.47 -27.93 -7.79
C ASP A 201 14.26 -27.61 -9.08
N ASP A 202 14.32 -26.32 -9.44
CA ASP A 202 14.98 -25.76 -10.64
C ASP A 202 14.53 -26.36 -11.99
N ARG A 203 13.38 -27.06 -12.03
CA ARG A 203 12.91 -27.79 -13.22
C ARG A 203 11.48 -27.49 -13.60
N VAL A 204 10.58 -27.50 -12.62
CA VAL A 204 9.13 -27.34 -12.87
C VAL A 204 8.83 -25.84 -12.84
N LYS A 205 8.30 -25.28 -13.92
CA LYS A 205 7.92 -23.85 -13.98
C LYS A 205 6.44 -23.69 -13.61
N ALA A 206 6.12 -22.76 -12.72
CA ALA A 206 4.72 -22.39 -12.49
C ALA A 206 4.19 -21.52 -13.63
N LYS A 207 2.86 -21.50 -13.84
CA LYS A 207 2.19 -20.39 -14.55
C LYS A 207 1.84 -19.29 -13.55
N GLN A 208 1.61 -18.07 -14.04
CA GLN A 208 1.23 -16.96 -13.18
C GLN A 208 0.02 -16.19 -13.74
N SER A 209 -0.77 -15.63 -12.83
CA SER A 209 -1.77 -14.60 -13.11
C SER A 209 -1.66 -13.51 -12.04
N SER A 210 -2.21 -12.33 -12.30
CA SER A 210 -2.18 -11.21 -11.36
C SER A 210 -3.55 -10.57 -11.21
N SER A 211 -3.77 -9.95 -10.06
CA SER A 211 -4.92 -9.10 -9.76
C SER A 211 -4.50 -7.98 -8.81
N THR A 212 -5.25 -6.87 -8.86
CA THR A 212 -5.10 -5.75 -7.93
C THR A 212 -6.17 -5.87 -6.83
N TYR A 213 -5.81 -5.51 -5.60
CA TYR A 213 -6.69 -5.62 -4.44
C TYR A 213 -6.36 -4.56 -3.37
N GLY A 214 -7.04 -4.66 -2.22
CA GLY A 214 -6.80 -3.80 -1.06
C GLY A 214 -7.49 -2.45 -1.14
N ASN A 215 -7.09 -1.55 -0.23
CA ASN A 215 -7.77 -0.28 -0.02
C ASN A 215 -7.51 0.72 -1.16
N CYS A 216 -6.40 0.56 -1.88
CA CYS A 216 -5.96 1.46 -2.94
C CYS A 216 -6.11 0.87 -4.34
N ASN A 217 -7.22 0.19 -4.60
CA ASN A 217 -7.49 -0.54 -5.85
C ASN A 217 -8.16 0.31 -6.93
N ASP A 218 -7.52 1.41 -7.35
CA ASP A 218 -7.96 2.26 -8.47
C ASP A 218 -7.15 1.91 -9.72
N ALA A 219 -7.79 1.54 -10.83
CA ALA A 219 -7.11 1.09 -12.05
C ALA A 219 -6.19 2.14 -12.72
N TYR A 220 -6.29 3.41 -12.35
CA TYR A 220 -5.35 4.45 -12.79
C TYR A 220 -4.11 4.54 -11.88
N VAL A 221 -4.26 4.15 -10.62
CA VAL A 221 -3.21 4.15 -9.61
C VAL A 221 -2.46 2.83 -9.63
N VAL A 222 -3.16 1.70 -9.69
CA VAL A 222 -2.57 0.36 -9.59
C VAL A 222 -2.90 -0.42 -10.84
N GLN A 223 -1.87 -0.96 -11.48
CA GLN A 223 -2.01 -1.80 -12.66
C GLN A 223 -1.15 -3.05 -12.49
N ALA A 224 -1.68 -4.18 -12.91
CA ALA A 224 -0.97 -5.46 -12.94
C ALA A 224 -1.37 -6.22 -14.20
N ALA A 225 -0.39 -6.84 -14.85
CA ALA A 225 -0.59 -7.64 -16.04
C ALA A 225 0.43 -8.78 -16.10
N CYS A 226 0.06 -9.89 -16.72
CA CYS A 226 0.98 -11.00 -16.94
C CYS A 226 1.06 -11.35 -18.43
N ASN A 227 2.22 -11.82 -18.82
CA ASN A 227 2.42 -12.60 -20.04
C ASN A 227 2.82 -14.04 -19.65
N ASN A 228 3.28 -14.84 -20.62
CA ASN A 228 3.62 -16.24 -20.38
C ASN A 228 4.85 -16.45 -19.46
N ASN A 229 5.66 -15.41 -19.26
CA ASN A 229 6.98 -15.49 -18.61
C ASN A 229 7.15 -14.59 -17.38
N ALA A 230 6.28 -13.61 -17.18
CA ALA A 230 6.30 -12.76 -16.01
C ALA A 230 4.97 -12.04 -15.79
N CYS A 231 4.78 -11.58 -14.56
CA CYS A 231 3.80 -10.58 -14.17
C CYS A 231 4.50 -9.27 -13.83
N SER A 232 4.08 -8.17 -14.45
CA SER A 232 4.54 -6.83 -14.13
C SER A 232 3.43 -6.04 -13.47
N ASN A 233 3.82 -5.14 -12.57
CA ASN A 233 2.89 -4.25 -11.90
C ASN A 233 3.50 -2.87 -11.72
N THR A 234 2.63 -1.86 -11.66
CA THR A 234 2.99 -0.46 -11.47
C THR A 234 2.03 0.21 -10.50
N ILE A 235 2.56 1.02 -9.60
CA ILE A 235 1.79 2.04 -8.89
C ILE A 235 2.16 3.40 -9.48
N ASN A 236 1.16 4.17 -9.88
CA ASN A 236 1.27 5.55 -10.34
C ASN A 236 0.79 6.48 -9.22
N ASN A 237 1.62 7.44 -8.84
CA ASN A 237 1.25 8.48 -7.87
C ASN A 237 0.40 9.62 -8.47
N LEU A 238 0.13 9.56 -9.79
CA LEU A 238 -0.61 10.54 -10.58
C LEU A 238 -0.17 12.02 -10.37
N GLY A 239 1.00 12.29 -9.77
CA GLY A 239 1.47 13.66 -9.48
C GLY A 239 0.44 14.52 -8.73
N SER A 240 -0.20 13.98 -7.69
CA SER A 240 -1.26 14.68 -6.94
C SER A 240 -2.54 14.99 -7.76
N ILE A 241 -2.76 14.30 -8.88
CA ILE A 241 -3.99 14.36 -9.67
C ILE A 241 -4.92 13.23 -9.23
N ALA A 242 -6.20 13.52 -9.04
CA ALA A 242 -7.17 12.46 -8.79
C ALA A 242 -7.44 11.63 -10.05
N SER A 243 -7.54 10.31 -9.89
CA SER A 243 -8.02 9.41 -10.93
C SER A 243 -9.34 9.91 -11.55
N PRO A 244 -9.56 9.74 -12.87
CA PRO A 244 -10.84 10.03 -13.51
C PRO A 244 -12.04 9.34 -12.82
N ASN A 245 -11.82 8.23 -12.11
CA ASN A 245 -12.86 7.50 -11.39
C ASN A 245 -13.12 8.01 -9.96
N ALA A 246 -12.33 9.00 -9.48
CA ALA A 246 -12.55 9.58 -8.17
C ALA A 246 -13.99 10.10 -8.02
N PRO A 247 -14.68 9.81 -6.90
CA PRO A 247 -16.06 10.23 -6.66
C PRO A 247 -16.25 11.72 -6.85
N LYS A 248 -17.22 12.13 -7.67
CA LYS A 248 -17.46 13.54 -8.00
C LYS A 248 -18.39 14.21 -6.99
N VAL A 249 -18.12 15.47 -6.66
CA VAL A 249 -19.08 16.33 -5.98
C VAL A 249 -20.07 16.90 -7.01
N SER A 250 -21.37 16.81 -6.74
CA SER A 250 -22.40 17.38 -7.62
C SER A 250 -22.34 18.91 -7.62
N ILE A 251 -22.28 19.50 -8.81
CA ILE A 251 -22.28 20.95 -9.04
C ILE A 251 -23.57 21.31 -9.77
N VAL A 252 -24.30 22.31 -9.24
CA VAL A 252 -25.41 22.95 -9.95
C VAL A 252 -24.86 24.17 -10.66
N ASN A 253 -25.07 24.24 -11.97
CA ASN A 253 -24.47 25.29 -12.81
C ASN A 253 -24.82 26.70 -12.32
N GLY A 254 -23.81 27.56 -12.18
CA GLY A 254 -23.94 28.94 -11.73
C GLY A 254 -24.25 29.12 -10.23
N SER A 255 -24.50 28.03 -9.50
CA SER A 255 -24.83 28.07 -8.07
C SER A 255 -23.58 27.87 -7.20
N GLU A 256 -23.59 28.42 -5.99
CA GLU A 256 -22.51 28.24 -5.02
C GLU A 256 -22.43 26.77 -4.55
N LEU A 257 -21.20 26.23 -4.45
CA LEU A 257 -20.95 24.90 -3.90
C LEU A 257 -20.68 25.00 -2.40
N GLN A 258 -21.66 24.59 -1.60
CA GLN A 258 -21.65 24.73 -0.15
C GLN A 258 -20.84 23.65 0.57
N GLN A 259 -20.32 24.00 1.75
CA GLN A 259 -19.51 23.14 2.63
C GLN A 259 -20.20 21.80 2.95
N GLN A 260 -21.52 21.84 3.19
CA GLN A 260 -22.33 20.68 3.55
C GLN A 260 -22.35 19.65 2.42
N THR A 261 -22.42 20.08 1.16
CA THR A 261 -22.41 19.19 -0.01
C THR A 261 -21.08 18.43 -0.11
N ILE A 262 -19.96 19.15 0.07
CA ILE A 262 -18.62 18.53 0.05
C ILE A 262 -18.45 17.58 1.24
N SER A 263 -18.84 18.00 2.44
CA SER A 263 -18.74 17.18 3.66
C SER A 263 -19.58 15.90 3.56
N ALA A 264 -20.78 15.99 3.00
CA ALA A 264 -21.64 14.83 2.78
C ALA A 264 -21.00 13.85 1.79
N ALA A 265 -20.39 14.33 0.71
CA ALA A 265 -19.66 13.48 -0.22
C ALA A 265 -18.46 12.79 0.46
N LEU A 266 -17.68 13.52 1.25
CA LEU A 266 -16.52 13.01 1.98
C LEU A 266 -16.85 12.05 3.14
N SER A 267 -18.10 12.02 3.61
CA SER A 267 -18.51 11.08 4.66
C SER A 267 -18.38 9.61 4.24
N LYS A 268 -18.34 9.34 2.92
CA LYS A 268 -18.35 7.99 2.36
C LYS A 268 -16.99 7.54 1.84
N VAL A 269 -16.09 8.48 1.56
CA VAL A 269 -14.85 8.24 0.81
C VAL A 269 -13.71 9.12 1.31
N ASN A 270 -12.47 8.78 1.00
CA ASN A 270 -11.30 9.55 1.47
C ASN A 270 -10.91 10.69 0.52
N LEU A 271 -11.37 10.66 -0.73
CA LEU A 271 -11.15 11.69 -1.73
C LEU A 271 -12.46 11.96 -2.48
N VAL A 272 -12.74 13.23 -2.74
CA VAL A 272 -13.73 13.66 -3.75
C VAL A 272 -13.10 14.59 -4.77
N ALA A 273 -13.63 14.57 -5.99
CA ALA A 273 -13.22 15.45 -7.07
C ALA A 273 -14.33 16.49 -7.37
N ILE A 274 -13.96 17.76 -7.38
CA ILE A 274 -14.76 18.89 -7.86
C ILE A 274 -14.27 19.17 -9.28
N ARG A 275 -15.04 18.73 -10.28
CA ARG A 275 -14.68 18.90 -11.69
C ARG A 275 -15.61 19.92 -12.33
N SER A 276 -15.08 21.08 -12.67
CA SER A 276 -15.84 22.18 -13.29
C SER A 276 -15.62 22.20 -14.79
N GLN A 277 -16.67 22.45 -15.57
CA GLN A 277 -16.61 22.69 -17.01
C GLN A 277 -17.72 23.69 -17.41
N ASP A 278 -17.69 24.20 -18.64
CA ASP A 278 -18.79 25.04 -19.11
C ASP A 278 -20.12 24.27 -19.05
N GLY A 279 -21.14 24.90 -18.44
CA GLY A 279 -22.43 24.27 -18.15
C GLY A 279 -22.49 23.44 -16.87
N VAL A 280 -21.36 23.19 -16.20
CA VAL A 280 -21.26 22.54 -14.87
C VAL A 280 -20.18 23.27 -14.07
N TRP A 281 -20.51 24.47 -13.60
CA TRP A 281 -19.57 25.36 -12.93
C TRP A 281 -20.18 26.02 -11.69
N SER A 282 -19.34 26.32 -10.70
CA SER A 282 -19.74 27.07 -9.51
C SER A 282 -18.84 28.31 -9.34
N PRO A 283 -19.40 29.52 -9.17
CA PRO A 283 -18.60 30.73 -8.95
C PRO A 283 -17.85 30.72 -7.62
N ARG A 284 -18.39 30.03 -6.60
CA ARG A 284 -17.84 30.02 -5.25
C ARG A 284 -17.93 28.63 -4.66
N ILE A 285 -16.79 28.13 -4.19
CA ILE A 285 -16.63 26.80 -3.60
C ILE A 285 -16.21 26.99 -2.15
N TYR A 286 -17.03 26.56 -1.21
CA TYR A 286 -16.75 26.71 0.22
C TYR A 286 -16.26 25.39 0.79
N PHE A 287 -15.00 25.34 1.26
CA PHE A 287 -14.46 24.15 1.88
C PHE A 287 -15.02 23.93 3.28
N PRO A 288 -15.35 22.68 3.66
CA PRO A 288 -15.83 22.36 4.99
C PRO A 288 -14.74 22.52 6.05
N GLN A 289 -15.14 22.57 7.32
CA GLN A 289 -14.20 22.65 8.44
C GLN A 289 -13.26 21.43 8.48
N PRO A 290 -11.93 21.64 8.61
CA PRO A 290 -10.94 20.57 8.48
C PRO A 290 -10.99 19.55 9.64
N ALA A 291 -11.39 19.97 10.84
CA ALA A 291 -11.31 19.14 12.05
C ALA A 291 -12.07 17.80 11.95
N ALA A 292 -13.29 17.82 11.42
CA ALA A 292 -14.10 16.61 11.24
C ALA A 292 -13.67 15.76 10.02
N LEU A 293 -12.78 16.28 9.20
CA LEU A 293 -12.38 15.72 7.91
C LEU A 293 -10.87 15.48 7.84
N LYS A 294 -10.21 15.33 8.99
CA LYS A 294 -8.77 15.01 9.06
C LYS A 294 -8.47 13.82 8.14
N TRP A 295 -7.40 13.94 7.35
CA TRP A 295 -6.95 12.99 6.32
C TRP A 295 -7.87 12.77 5.12
N LYS A 296 -8.95 13.56 4.99
CA LYS A 296 -9.74 13.61 3.76
C LYS A 296 -9.08 14.56 2.76
N SER A 297 -9.28 14.26 1.49
CA SER A 297 -8.75 15.04 0.38
C SER A 297 -9.86 15.59 -0.53
N ILE A 298 -9.62 16.78 -1.09
CA ILE A 298 -10.47 17.40 -2.11
C ILE A 298 -9.58 17.74 -3.30
N PHE A 299 -9.91 17.15 -4.44
CA PHE A 299 -9.28 17.49 -5.71
C PHE A 299 -10.17 18.47 -6.48
N ILE A 300 -9.58 19.51 -7.05
CA ILE A 300 -10.23 20.46 -7.95
C ILE A 300 -9.62 20.28 -9.33
N ASP A 301 -10.47 20.07 -10.34
CA ASP A 301 -10.11 20.05 -11.75
C ASP A 301 -10.96 21.09 -12.48
N HIS A 302 -10.38 22.26 -12.78
CA HIS A 302 -11.13 23.38 -13.28
C HIS A 302 -10.97 23.54 -14.79
N ARG A 303 -11.99 23.15 -15.56
CA ARG A 303 -12.00 23.24 -17.04
C ARG A 303 -12.98 24.29 -17.59
N ALA A 304 -13.77 24.92 -16.72
CA ALA A 304 -14.70 25.98 -17.11
C ALA A 304 -13.95 27.24 -17.59
N SER A 305 -14.56 27.98 -18.51
CA SER A 305 -14.07 29.26 -19.01
C SER A 305 -14.14 30.38 -17.97
N TYR A 306 -15.09 30.30 -17.04
CA TYR A 306 -15.24 31.22 -15.92
C TYR A 306 -14.42 30.74 -14.71
N ASP A 307 -13.81 31.68 -14.00
CA ASP A 307 -13.06 31.38 -12.78
C ASP A 307 -13.96 31.05 -11.59
N SER A 308 -13.42 30.31 -10.61
CA SER A 308 -14.06 30.06 -9.33
C SER A 308 -13.25 30.66 -8.18
N SER A 309 -13.94 31.10 -7.12
CA SER A 309 -13.33 31.47 -5.85
C SER A 309 -13.47 30.32 -4.85
N VAL A 310 -12.35 29.76 -4.40
CA VAL A 310 -12.31 28.70 -3.39
C VAL A 310 -12.06 29.31 -2.03
N TYR A 311 -13.04 29.22 -1.13
CA TYR A 311 -12.95 29.70 0.24
C TYR A 311 -12.41 28.58 1.13
N VAL A 312 -11.16 28.71 1.57
CA VAL A 312 -10.41 27.68 2.30
C VAL A 312 -9.53 28.30 3.37
N ASN A 313 -9.49 27.70 4.57
CA ASN A 313 -8.71 28.17 5.73
C ASN A 313 -8.93 29.65 6.10
N GLY A 314 -10.14 30.17 5.88
CA GLY A 314 -10.47 31.59 6.10
C GLY A 314 -9.95 32.56 5.03
N GLY A 315 -9.24 32.05 4.01
CA GLY A 315 -8.81 32.81 2.84
C GLY A 315 -9.60 32.47 1.58
N VAL A 316 -9.24 33.13 0.47
CA VAL A 316 -9.83 32.90 -0.86
C VAL A 316 -8.72 32.62 -1.88
N THR A 317 -8.82 31.49 -2.56
CA THR A 317 -7.94 31.08 -3.66
C THR A 317 -8.72 31.15 -4.96
N ARG A 318 -8.27 31.93 -5.94
CA ARG A 318 -8.85 31.94 -7.29
C ARG A 318 -8.37 30.71 -8.06
N VAL A 319 -9.29 30.03 -8.75
CA VAL A 319 -8.99 28.90 -9.62
C VAL A 319 -9.51 29.18 -11.02
N SER A 320 -8.63 29.05 -12.01
CA SER A 320 -8.82 29.39 -13.42
C SER A 320 -8.71 28.18 -14.33
N LYS A 321 -9.15 28.34 -15.58
CA LYS A 321 -9.18 27.26 -16.59
C LYS A 321 -7.83 26.55 -16.69
N GLY A 322 -7.86 25.23 -16.59
CA GLY A 322 -6.70 24.34 -16.67
C GLY A 322 -6.03 24.05 -15.33
N GLN A 323 -6.38 24.78 -14.25
CA GLN A 323 -5.77 24.54 -12.95
C GLN A 323 -6.33 23.27 -12.28
N GLN A 324 -5.41 22.54 -11.66
CA GLN A 324 -5.70 21.36 -10.87
C GLN A 324 -5.04 21.50 -9.50
N LEU A 325 -5.80 21.27 -8.43
CA LEU A 325 -5.33 21.45 -7.05
C LEU A 325 -5.77 20.28 -6.20
N MET A 326 -4.88 19.74 -5.38
CA MET A 326 -5.19 18.71 -4.39
C MET A 326 -5.02 19.29 -3.00
N TYR A 327 -6.06 19.25 -2.19
CA TYR A 327 -6.00 19.63 -0.78
C TYR A 327 -6.22 18.40 0.09
N MET A 328 -5.56 18.38 1.25
CA MET A 328 -5.83 17.43 2.32
C MET A 328 -5.98 18.15 3.66
N SER A 329 -6.98 17.77 4.44
CA SER A 329 -7.10 18.25 5.80
C SER A 329 -6.11 17.56 6.73
N ASP A 330 -5.33 18.34 7.50
CA ASP A 330 -4.53 17.81 8.63
C ASP A 330 -5.29 17.84 9.97
N GLY A 331 -6.58 18.17 9.93
CA GLY A 331 -7.45 18.36 11.10
C GLY A 331 -7.41 19.77 11.68
N SER A 332 -6.44 20.60 11.30
CA SER A 332 -6.38 22.02 11.65
C SER A 332 -6.65 22.93 10.46
N ARG A 333 -6.18 22.52 9.26
CA ARG A 333 -6.30 23.25 8.00
C ARG A 333 -6.30 22.29 6.82
N TRP A 334 -6.79 22.77 5.68
CA TRP A 334 -6.60 22.15 4.37
C TRP A 334 -5.24 22.55 3.81
N LYS A 335 -4.31 21.61 3.75
CA LYS A 335 -3.00 21.78 3.13
C LYS A 335 -3.09 21.47 1.64
N LEU A 336 -2.52 22.34 0.82
CA LEU A 336 -2.28 22.03 -0.59
C LEU A 336 -1.19 20.94 -0.64
N ILE A 337 -1.44 19.88 -1.39
CA ILE A 337 -0.43 18.86 -1.70
C ILE A 337 0.32 19.36 -2.93
N GLU A 338 1.57 19.75 -2.72
CA GLU A 338 2.47 20.13 -3.81
C GLU A 338 2.88 18.90 -4.63
N GLN A 339 3.19 19.11 -5.91
CA GLN A 339 3.56 18.06 -6.85
C GLN A 339 4.99 17.57 -6.64
#